data_AF-A0A228K8C2-F1
#
_entry.id   AF-A0A228K8C2-F1
#
_cell.length_a   1.000
_cell.length_b   1.000
_cell.length_c   1.000
_cell.angle_alpha   90.00
_cell.angle_beta   90.00
_cell.angle_gamma   90.00
#
_symmetry.space_group_name_H-M   'P 1'
#
loop_
_entity.id
_entity.type
_entity.pdbx_description
1 polymer ?
#
loop_
_entity_poly.entity_id
_entity_poly.type
_entity_poly.pdbx_seq_one_letter_code
_entity_poly.pdbx_strand_id
1 'polypeptide(L)'
;MLTVDYLSRLSDRELLTVLHTERDSLTVTPAELALFARLEAIVDSGLLDLEPVLDEFGASAADVKNLLDAGITDTETTIGLLKEIGEHGIENALQLRHDLEFTRKFFALVEDAGEVFTRLAAFLQPTNQES
;
A
#
# COMPACT_ATOMS: atom_id res chain seq x y z
N MET A 1 -34.39 -5.99 22.76
CA MET A 1 -34.00 -7.10 21.87
C MET A 1 -32.91 -6.56 20.97
N LEU A 2 -31.65 -6.93 21.19
CA LEU A 2 -30.53 -6.50 20.34
C LEU A 2 -30.70 -7.16 18.97
N THR A 3 -30.86 -6.36 17.92
CA THR A 3 -30.95 -6.87 16.55
C THR A 3 -29.55 -7.15 16.01
N VAL A 4 -29.41 -8.19 15.18
CA VAL A 4 -28.13 -8.52 14.50
C VAL A 4 -27.55 -7.29 13.78
N ASP A 5 -28.42 -6.45 13.21
CA ASP A 5 -28.08 -5.22 12.51
C ASP A 5 -27.51 -4.09 13.40
N TYR A 6 -27.72 -4.18 14.71
CA TYR A 6 -27.13 -3.29 15.71
C TYR A 6 -25.77 -3.81 16.17
N LEU A 7 -25.65 -5.12 16.38
CA LEU A 7 -24.39 -5.77 16.77
C LEU A 7 -23.31 -5.64 15.69
N SER A 8 -23.69 -5.62 14.42
CA SER A 8 -22.76 -5.45 13.29
C SER A 8 -22.21 -4.02 13.13
N ARG A 9 -22.69 -3.05 13.92
CA ARG A 9 -22.23 -1.65 13.87
C ARG A 9 -21.37 -1.26 15.07
N LEU A 10 -21.22 -2.16 16.04
CA LEU A 10 -20.38 -1.96 17.21
C LEU A 10 -18.93 -2.25 16.87
N SER A 11 -18.01 -1.53 17.51
CA SER A 11 -16.59 -1.91 17.48
C SER A 11 -16.40 -3.27 18.17
N ASP A 12 -15.33 -4.00 17.83
CA ASP A 12 -15.09 -5.34 18.38
C ASP A 12 -15.04 -5.35 19.91
N ARG A 13 -14.57 -4.26 20.53
CA ARG A 13 -14.50 -4.07 21.99
C ARG A 13 -15.87 -3.81 22.62
N GLU A 14 -16.73 -3.04 21.95
CA GLU A 14 -18.12 -2.83 22.36
C GLU A 14 -18.93 -4.13 22.19
N LEU A 15 -18.69 -4.87 21.11
CA LEU A 15 -19.30 -6.16 20.86
C LEU A 15 -18.95 -7.18 21.94
N LEU A 16 -17.68 -7.28 22.33
CA LEU A 16 -17.25 -8.12 23.46
C LEU A 16 -17.92 -7.72 24.78
N THR A 17 -18.06 -6.43 25.04
CA THR A 17 -18.72 -5.92 26.26
C THR A 17 -20.20 -6.34 26.31
N VAL A 18 -20.91 -6.25 25.18
CA VAL A 18 -22.30 -6.69 25.07
C VAL A 18 -22.39 -8.21 25.21
N LEU A 19 -21.49 -8.96 24.57
CA LEU A 19 -21.44 -10.42 24.66
C LEU A 19 -21.15 -10.92 26.09
N HIS A 20 -20.30 -10.23 26.85
CA HIS A 20 -20.10 -10.53 28.27
C HIS A 20 -21.34 -10.27 29.13
N THR A 21 -22.12 -9.24 28.78
CA THR A 21 -23.30 -8.83 29.54
C THR A 21 -24.50 -9.74 29.28
N GLU A 22 -24.68 -10.17 28.03
CA GLU A 22 -25.77 -11.08 27.62
C GLU A 22 -25.44 -12.56 27.89
N ARG A 23 -24.24 -12.88 28.38
CA ARG A 23 -23.83 -14.24 28.69
C ARG A 23 -24.58 -14.77 29.91
N ASP A 24 -25.51 -15.69 29.68
CA ASP A 24 -26.12 -16.48 30.76
C ASP A 24 -25.13 -17.55 31.26
N SER A 25 -24.81 -17.48 32.56
CA SER A 25 -23.86 -18.39 33.22
C SER A 25 -24.37 -19.83 33.34
N LEU A 26 -25.67 -20.06 33.14
CA LEU A 26 -26.32 -21.36 33.29
C LEU A 26 -26.47 -22.12 31.97
N THR A 27 -26.40 -21.44 30.83
CA THR A 27 -26.58 -22.06 29.50
C THR A 27 -25.30 -22.07 28.68
N VAL A 28 -24.23 -21.43 29.16
CA VAL A 28 -22.98 -21.34 28.41
C VAL A 28 -22.31 -22.70 28.27
N THR A 29 -21.89 -23.01 27.05
CA THR A 29 -21.17 -24.23 26.72
C THR A 29 -19.65 -24.03 26.80
N PRO A 30 -18.87 -25.11 27.03
CA PRO A 30 -17.42 -25.04 26.98
C PRO A 30 -16.86 -24.55 25.62
N ALA A 31 -17.58 -24.82 24.52
CA ALA A 31 -17.20 -24.36 23.19
C ALA A 31 -17.37 -22.84 23.03
N GLU A 32 -18.46 -22.28 23.56
CA GLU A 32 -18.69 -20.83 23.57
C GLU A 32 -17.64 -20.11 24.42
N LEU A 33 -17.27 -20.66 25.58
CA LEU A 33 -16.17 -20.11 26.40
C LEU A 33 -14.84 -20.08 25.65
N ALA A 34 -14.52 -21.14 24.91
CA ALA A 34 -13.30 -21.19 24.10
C ALA A 34 -13.33 -20.20 22.93
N LEU A 35 -14.49 -19.97 22.32
CA LEU A 35 -14.67 -18.96 21.27
C LEU A 35 -14.55 -17.53 21.82
N PHE A 36 -15.15 -17.25 22.98
CA PHE A 36 -15.01 -15.95 23.64
C PHE A 36 -13.56 -15.64 24.00
N ALA A 37 -12.85 -16.60 24.62
CA ALA A 37 -11.44 -16.41 24.97
C ALA A 37 -10.56 -16.15 23.72
N ARG A 38 -10.89 -16.75 22.57
CA ARG A 38 -10.20 -16.48 21.31
C ARG A 38 -10.54 -15.10 20.74
N LEU A 39 -11.80 -14.69 20.78
CA LEU A 39 -12.22 -13.35 20.34
C LEU A 39 -11.60 -12.26 21.20
N GLU A 40 -11.59 -12.45 22.53
CA GLU A 40 -10.95 -11.55 23.49
C GLU A 40 -9.45 -11.45 23.22
N ALA A 41 -8.75 -12.57 23.01
CA ALA A 41 -7.35 -12.56 22.62
C ALA A 41 -7.08 -11.86 21.29
N ILE A 42 -7.98 -11.96 20.31
CA ILE A 42 -7.85 -11.26 19.01
C ILE A 42 -7.99 -9.75 19.22
N VAL A 43 -9.00 -9.31 19.97
CA VAL A 43 -9.23 -7.88 20.26
C VAL A 43 -8.09 -7.30 21.10
N ASP A 44 -7.65 -8.02 22.14
CA ASP A 44 -6.57 -7.56 23.02
C ASP A 44 -5.19 -7.61 22.36
N SER A 45 -4.99 -8.48 21.37
CA SER A 45 -3.73 -8.53 20.60
C SER A 45 -3.52 -7.31 19.71
N GLY A 46 -4.54 -6.46 19.51
CA GLY A 46 -4.47 -5.30 18.61
C GLY A 46 -4.24 -5.71 17.15
N LEU A 47 -4.40 -6.98 16.79
CA LEU A 47 -4.13 -7.49 15.44
C LEU A 47 -5.00 -6.82 14.35
N LEU A 48 -6.11 -6.21 14.77
CA LEU A 48 -7.06 -5.49 13.92
C LEU A 48 -6.96 -3.96 14.07
N ASP A 49 -6.14 -3.47 15.00
CA ASP A 49 -5.99 -2.03 15.27
C ASP A 49 -4.73 -1.52 14.56
N LEU A 50 -4.87 -1.28 13.26
CA LEU A 50 -3.80 -0.71 12.43
C LEU A 50 -3.63 0.79 12.68
N GLU A 51 -4.60 1.46 13.29
CA GLU A 51 -4.62 2.92 13.47
C GLU A 51 -3.41 3.46 14.25
N PRO A 52 -2.96 2.86 15.37
CA PRO A 52 -1.78 3.34 16.11
C PRO A 52 -0.48 3.18 15.32
N VAL A 53 -0.38 2.10 14.54
CA VAL A 53 0.79 1.83 13.68
C VAL A 53 0.79 2.82 12.53
N LEU A 54 -0.36 3.08 11.94
CA LEU A 54 -0.50 4.04 10.83
C LEU A 54 -0.20 5.47 11.29
N ASP A 55 -0.65 5.86 12.48
CA ASP A 55 -0.33 7.16 13.07
C ASP A 55 1.17 7.35 13.32
N GLU A 56 1.90 6.30 13.73
CA GLU A 56 3.36 6.35 13.92
C GLU A 56 4.11 6.65 12.61
N PHE A 57 3.58 6.16 11.49
CA PHE A 57 4.16 6.39 10.16
C PHE A 57 3.52 7.58 9.42
N GLY A 58 2.59 8.31 10.04
CA GLY A 58 1.82 9.38 9.40
C GLY A 58 1.01 8.90 8.19
N ALA A 59 0.70 7.60 8.14
CA ALA A 59 -0.06 6.96 7.08
C ALA A 59 -1.54 6.91 7.47
N SER A 60 -2.43 6.91 6.48
CA SER A 60 -3.85 6.70 6.69
C SER A 60 -4.29 5.31 6.21
N ALA A 61 -5.45 4.84 6.65
CA ALA A 61 -6.06 3.62 6.11
C ALA A 61 -6.29 3.71 4.58
N ALA A 62 -6.46 4.93 4.04
CA ALA A 62 -6.55 5.14 2.60
C ALA A 62 -5.20 4.91 1.89
N ASP A 63 -4.08 5.24 2.53
CA ASP A 63 -2.75 4.99 1.98
C ASP A 63 -2.43 3.50 1.93
N VAL A 64 -2.81 2.75 2.98
CA VAL A 64 -2.70 1.28 2.99
C VAL A 64 -3.54 0.66 1.88
N LYS A 65 -4.78 1.16 1.70
CA LYS A 65 -5.63 0.70 0.61
C LYS A 65 -5.02 1.01 -0.75
N ASN A 66 -4.44 2.19 -0.93
CA ASN A 66 -3.74 2.55 -2.16
C ASN A 66 -2.53 1.64 -2.43
N LEU A 67 -1.80 1.21 -1.39
CA LEU A 67 -0.71 0.24 -1.52
C LEU A 67 -1.22 -1.14 -1.96
N LEU A 68 -2.31 -1.61 -1.34
CA LEU A 68 -2.96 -2.88 -1.69
C LEU A 68 -3.53 -2.85 -3.12
N ASP A 69 -4.20 -1.76 -3.49
CA ASP A 69 -4.78 -1.55 -4.82
C ASP A 69 -3.68 -1.37 -5.90
N ALA A 70 -2.50 -0.85 -5.54
CA ALA A 70 -1.34 -0.79 -6.41
C ALA A 70 -0.68 -2.15 -6.67
N GLY A 71 -1.22 -3.23 -6.09
CA GLY A 71 -0.68 -4.59 -6.27
C GLY A 71 0.66 -4.79 -5.57
N ILE A 72 0.96 -3.95 -4.57
CA ILE A 72 2.13 -4.10 -3.71
C ILE A 72 1.80 -5.18 -2.68
N THR A 73 1.68 -6.42 -3.15
CA THR A 73 1.36 -7.60 -2.33
C THR A 73 2.61 -8.28 -1.80
N ASP A 74 3.78 -7.96 -2.35
CA ASP A 74 5.04 -8.53 -1.94
C ASP A 74 5.88 -7.53 -1.13
N THR A 75 5.95 -7.79 0.17
CA THR A 75 6.70 -7.00 1.14
C THR A 75 8.19 -6.97 0.81
N GLU A 76 8.73 -8.05 0.23
CA GLU A 76 10.16 -8.15 -0.12
C GLU A 76 10.51 -7.19 -1.28
N THR A 77 9.68 -7.16 -2.33
CA THR A 77 9.81 -6.21 -3.45
C THR A 77 9.70 -4.75 -2.97
N THR A 78 8.80 -4.47 -2.02
CA THR A 78 8.59 -3.11 -1.49
C THR A 78 9.78 -2.61 -0.69
N ILE A 79 10.32 -3.48 0.17
CA ILE A 79 11.53 -3.18 0.95
C ILE A 79 12.73 -3.02 0.00
N GLY A 80 12.84 -3.86 -1.03
CA GLY A 80 13.87 -3.74 -2.06
C GLY A 80 13.84 -2.39 -2.77
N LEU A 81 12.64 -1.94 -3.20
CA LEU A 81 12.45 -0.63 -3.83
C LEU A 81 12.79 0.52 -2.89
N LEU A 82 12.31 0.48 -1.64
CA LEU A 82 12.61 1.52 -0.65
C LEU A 82 14.11 1.58 -0.32
N LYS A 83 14.78 0.43 -0.28
CA LYS A 83 16.23 0.34 -0.04
C LYS A 83 17.02 0.96 -1.20
N GLU A 84 16.68 0.62 -2.44
CA GLU A 84 17.31 1.22 -3.64
C GLU A 84 17.09 2.73 -3.71
N ILE A 85 15.87 3.20 -3.42
CA ILE A 85 15.54 4.63 -3.35
C ILE A 85 16.38 5.33 -2.26
N GLY A 86 16.50 4.72 -1.08
CA GLY A 86 17.32 5.22 0.01
C GLY A 86 18.82 5.23 -0.29
N GLU A 87 19.34 4.20 -0.95
CA GLU A 87 20.74 4.10 -1.39
C GLU A 87 21.12 5.20 -2.40
N HIS A 88 20.14 5.67 -3.19
CA HIS A 88 20.31 6.78 -4.13
C HIS A 88 20.10 8.16 -3.48
N GLY A 89 19.96 8.23 -2.15
CA GLY A 89 19.84 9.48 -1.40
C GLY A 89 18.52 10.22 -1.62
N ILE A 90 17.47 9.50 -2.04
CA ILE A 90 16.15 10.07 -2.24
C ILE A 90 15.37 9.93 -0.94
N GLU A 91 15.33 11.01 -0.16
CA GLU A 91 14.77 10.99 1.20
C GLU A 91 13.29 11.37 1.25
N ASN A 92 12.71 11.83 0.13
CA ASN A 92 11.30 12.23 0.08
C ASN A 92 10.66 12.00 -1.30
N ALA A 93 9.34 11.84 -1.29
CA ALA A 93 8.54 11.54 -2.49
C ALA A 93 8.55 12.67 -3.53
N LEU A 94 8.74 13.93 -3.11
CA LEU A 94 8.84 15.07 -4.03
C LEU A 94 10.11 14.99 -4.89
N GLN A 95 11.22 14.64 -4.28
CA GLN A 95 12.51 14.43 -4.94
C GLN A 95 12.45 13.23 -5.88
N LEU A 96 11.85 12.12 -5.43
CA LEU A 96 11.62 10.96 -6.29
C LEU A 96 10.80 11.32 -7.54
N ARG A 97 9.70 12.06 -7.36
CA ARG A 97 8.86 12.51 -8.49
C ARG A 97 9.62 13.42 -9.43
N HIS A 98 10.38 14.37 -8.89
CA HIS A 98 11.19 15.29 -9.70
C HIS A 98 12.20 14.52 -10.56
N ASP A 99 12.90 13.55 -9.98
CA ASP A 99 13.95 12.81 -10.67
C ASP A 99 13.39 11.83 -11.71
N LEU A 100 12.25 11.20 -11.43
CA LEU A 100 11.53 10.39 -12.41
C LEU A 100 11.01 11.25 -13.58
N GLU A 101 10.46 12.43 -13.31
CA GLU A 101 10.04 13.35 -14.36
C GLU A 101 11.21 13.87 -15.20
N PHE A 102 12.31 14.22 -14.54
CA PHE A 102 13.54 14.67 -15.21
C PHE A 102 14.07 13.57 -16.11
N THR A 103 14.17 12.35 -15.60
CA THR A 103 14.64 11.17 -16.36
C THR A 103 13.74 10.91 -17.57
N ARG A 104 12.42 10.97 -17.39
CA ARG A 104 11.46 10.83 -18.50
C ARG A 104 11.63 11.90 -19.56
N LYS A 105 11.80 13.17 -19.16
CA LYS A 105 12.03 14.29 -20.10
C LYS A 105 13.39 14.16 -20.80
N PHE A 106 14.41 13.71 -20.08
CA PHE A 106 15.75 13.47 -20.64
C PHE A 106 15.73 12.35 -21.68
N PHE A 107 15.09 11.22 -21.42
CA PHE A 107 14.94 10.14 -22.41
C PHE A 107 14.16 10.60 -23.64
N ALA A 108 13.07 11.34 -23.46
CA ALA A 108 12.32 11.91 -24.59
C ALA A 108 13.20 12.85 -25.43
N LEU A 109 14.05 13.66 -24.79
CA LEU A 109 14.99 14.55 -25.49
C LEU A 109 16.09 13.77 -26.22
N VAL A 110 16.61 12.70 -25.61
CA VAL A 110 17.63 11.84 -26.24
C VAL A 110 17.06 11.08 -27.43
N GLU A 111 15.82 10.61 -27.34
CA GLU A 111 15.12 9.95 -28.42
C GLU A 111 14.89 10.91 -29.60
N ASP A 112 14.41 12.12 -29.32
CA ASP A 112 14.20 13.17 -30.33
C ASP A 112 15.54 13.64 -30.95
N ALA A 113 16.59 13.81 -30.14
CA ALA A 113 17.93 14.12 -30.62
C ALA A 113 18.51 12.99 -31.47
N GLY A 114 18.30 11.73 -31.08
CA GLY A 114 18.69 10.55 -31.84
C GLY A 114 18.01 10.51 -33.21
N GLU A 115 16.72 10.87 -33.27
CA GLU A 115 16.00 10.99 -34.52
C GLU A 115 16.55 12.11 -35.41
N VAL A 116 16.85 13.29 -34.83
CA VAL A 116 17.47 14.41 -35.54
C VAL A 116 18.86 14.05 -36.07
N PHE A 117 19.71 13.40 -35.27
CA PHE A 117 21.04 12.95 -35.71
C PHE A 117 20.95 11.88 -36.80
N THR A 118 19.97 10.97 -36.72
CA THR A 118 19.73 9.95 -37.74
C THR A 118 19.28 10.59 -39.05
N ARG A 119 18.38 11.59 -39.00
CA ARG A 119 17.97 12.36 -40.18
C ARG A 119 19.11 13.19 -40.77
N LEU A 120 19.94 13.81 -39.92
CA LEU A 120 21.13 14.55 -40.35
C LEU A 120 22.14 13.62 -41.03
N ALA A 121 22.39 12.44 -40.46
CA ALA A 121 23.27 11.44 -41.04
C ALA A 121 22.75 10.92 -42.39
N ALA A 122 21.43 10.69 -42.51
CA ALA A 122 20.81 10.31 -43.78
C ALA A 122 20.91 11.43 -44.84
N PHE A 123 20.80 12.69 -44.44
CA PHE A 123 20.95 13.84 -45.33
C PHE A 123 22.40 14.07 -45.79
N LEU A 124 23.38 13.75 -44.93
CA LEU A 124 24.82 13.86 -45.22
C LEU A 124 25.37 12.66 -46.00
N GLN A 125 24.61 11.58 -46.15
CA GLN A 125 25.01 10.49 -47.04
C GLN A 125 25.03 11.00 -48.49
N PRO A 126 26.17 10.90 -49.20
CA PRO A 126 26.27 11.38 -50.56
C PRO A 126 25.29 10.61 -51.44
N THR A 127 24.47 11.35 -52.18
CA THR A 127 23.58 10.84 -53.22
C THR A 127 24.44 10.35 -54.40
N ASN A 128 25.15 9.25 -54.19
CA ASN A 128 25.83 8.54 -55.28
C ASN A 128 24.81 7.59 -55.89
N GLN A 129 24.02 8.12 -56.84
CA GLN A 129 23.35 7.44 -57.96
C GLN A 129 22.31 8.43 -58.56
N GLU A 130 22.25 8.74 -59.86
CA GLU A 130 22.67 8.00 -61.06
C GLU A 130 23.10 8.94 -62.20
N SER A 131 24.02 8.44 -63.04
CA SER A 131 24.30 8.91 -64.41
C SER A 131 23.26 8.39 -65.39
#